data_AF-X1J7W0-F1
#
_entry.id   AF-X1J7W0-F1
#
_cell.length_a   1.000
_cell.length_b   1.000
_cell.length_c   1.000
_cell.angle_alpha   90.00
_cell.angle_beta   90.00
_cell.angle_gamma   90.00
#
_symmetry.space_group_name_H-M   'P 1'
#
loop_
_entity.id
_entity.type
_entity.pdbx_description
1 polymer ?
#
loop_
_entity_poly.entity_id
_entity_poly.type
_entity_poly.pdbx_seq_one_letter_code
_entity_poly.pdbx_strand_id
1 'polypeptide(L)'
;NGGGAIHDFEFALIGATTESVPRYITEGQFGLWKETGYINDAMITGQRDRIGLGEAVGRMIEEEGFPNRDISILACGYKLGIPVTVHVGIGQDIIHEHPNLDGGALGATSYHDFLVFAETIRNLEGGVLLNIGTAVMGPEVYLKALAMARNIAHQEGKCIKHFTTAVFDLIDLGPDYQDEAPKTKPEYYFRPYKTILVRTVQDGGESFYIRGDHRETVPNLYHLIMKRLVEE
;
A
#
# COMPACT_ATOMS: atom_id res chain seq x y z
N ASN A 1 2.18 -2.10 -2.82
CA ASN A 1 2.90 -3.32 -3.28
C ASN A 1 4.22 -2.86 -3.89
N GLY A 2 5.10 -3.77 -4.31
CA GLY A 2 6.38 -3.39 -4.91
C GLY A 2 6.24 -2.59 -6.20
N GLY A 3 5.29 -2.93 -7.09
CA GLY A 3 5.01 -2.15 -8.31
C GLY A 3 4.80 -0.64 -8.07
N GLY A 4 4.04 -0.26 -7.03
CA GLY A 4 3.87 1.15 -6.68
C GLY A 4 5.18 1.84 -6.27
N ALA A 5 6.06 1.13 -5.56
CA ALA A 5 7.37 1.65 -5.17
C ALA A 5 8.32 1.79 -6.35
N ILE A 6 8.25 0.85 -7.30
CA ILE A 6 9.04 0.90 -8.54
C ILE A 6 8.65 2.13 -9.37
N HIS A 7 7.36 2.37 -9.60
CA HIS A 7 6.92 3.54 -10.36
C HIS A 7 7.23 4.86 -9.65
N ASP A 8 7.06 4.93 -8.33
CA ASP A 8 7.46 6.11 -7.55
C ASP A 8 8.95 6.41 -7.70
N PHE A 9 9.79 5.37 -7.67
CA PHE A 9 11.23 5.46 -7.92
C PHE A 9 11.55 5.91 -9.36
N GLU A 10 10.91 5.34 -10.38
CA GLU A 10 11.08 5.74 -11.78
C GLU A 10 10.70 7.22 -11.98
N PHE A 11 9.54 7.64 -11.46
CA PHE A 11 9.12 9.04 -11.52
C PHE A 11 10.13 9.95 -10.85
N ALA A 12 10.63 9.60 -9.68
CA ALA A 12 11.65 10.39 -9.00
C ALA A 12 12.94 10.52 -9.82
N LEU A 13 13.40 9.41 -10.41
CA LEU A 13 14.68 9.34 -11.11
C LEU A 13 14.64 10.00 -12.50
N ILE A 14 13.60 9.73 -13.30
CA ILE A 14 13.54 10.12 -14.72
C ILE A 14 12.29 10.93 -15.11
N GLY A 15 11.30 11.07 -14.22
CA GLY A 15 10.09 11.87 -14.46
C GLY A 15 9.01 11.16 -15.30
N ALA A 16 9.17 9.87 -15.58
CA ALA A 16 8.24 9.05 -16.35
C ALA A 16 8.33 7.59 -15.93
N THR A 17 7.30 6.79 -16.24
CA THR A 17 7.41 5.32 -16.17
C THR A 17 7.94 4.78 -17.49
N THR A 18 8.73 3.71 -17.43
CA THR A 18 9.30 3.09 -18.63
C THR A 18 8.59 1.80 -18.96
N GLU A 19 7.43 1.87 -19.62
CA GLU A 19 6.75 0.62 -19.98
C GLU A 19 5.91 0.65 -21.26
N SER A 20 6.32 -0.18 -22.22
CA SER A 20 5.42 -0.80 -23.19
C SER A 20 5.40 -2.30 -22.92
N VAL A 21 4.53 -2.73 -22.00
CA VAL A 21 4.38 -4.12 -21.56
C VAL A 21 4.31 -5.13 -22.73
N PRO A 22 3.46 -4.92 -23.77
CA PRO A 22 3.29 -5.93 -24.82
C PRO A 22 4.55 -6.16 -25.65
N ARG A 23 5.34 -5.11 -25.86
CA ARG A 23 6.59 -5.18 -26.63
C ARG A 23 7.64 -5.99 -25.87
N TYR A 24 7.92 -5.63 -24.63
CA TYR A 24 9.04 -6.19 -23.87
C TYR A 24 8.82 -7.62 -23.39
N ILE A 25 7.57 -8.04 -23.20
CA ILE A 25 7.25 -9.46 -22.93
C ILE A 25 7.67 -10.32 -24.13
N THR A 26 7.39 -9.87 -25.36
CA THR A 26 7.74 -10.60 -26.58
C THR A 26 9.26 -10.73 -26.74
N GLU A 27 10.00 -9.70 -26.34
CA GLU A 27 11.46 -9.65 -26.42
C GLU A 27 12.15 -10.34 -25.22
N GLY A 28 11.40 -10.75 -24.19
CA GLY A 28 11.95 -11.35 -22.96
C GLY A 28 12.76 -10.38 -22.11
N GLN A 29 12.46 -9.08 -22.21
CA GLN A 29 13.18 -7.99 -21.53
C GLN A 29 12.32 -7.21 -20.55
N PHE A 30 11.06 -7.62 -20.36
CA PHE A 30 10.12 -6.93 -19.49
C PHE A 30 10.68 -6.80 -18.07
N GLY A 31 10.95 -5.58 -17.62
CA GLY A 31 11.42 -5.32 -16.27
C GLY A 31 12.94 -5.38 -16.04
N LEU A 32 13.75 -5.62 -17.09
CA LEU A 32 15.21 -5.78 -16.95
C LEU A 32 16.00 -4.45 -16.99
N TRP A 33 15.43 -3.36 -16.46
CA TRP A 33 16.01 -2.02 -16.55
C TRP A 33 17.14 -1.85 -15.53
N LYS A 34 18.32 -1.43 -15.95
CA LYS A 34 19.48 -1.38 -15.04
C LYS A 34 19.20 -0.51 -13.81
N GLU A 35 18.47 0.57 -14.00
CA GLU A 35 18.12 1.58 -13.01
C GLU A 35 17.22 1.02 -11.90
N THR A 36 16.28 0.12 -12.20
CA THR A 36 15.41 -0.49 -11.18
C THR A 36 16.17 -1.44 -10.26
N GLY A 37 17.38 -1.88 -10.68
CA GLY A 37 18.31 -2.61 -9.83
C GLY A 37 18.78 -1.83 -8.59
N TYR A 38 18.72 -0.49 -8.60
CA TYR A 38 19.09 0.33 -7.44
C TYR A 38 18.13 0.16 -6.26
N ILE A 39 16.88 -0.25 -6.50
CA ILE A 39 15.93 -0.60 -5.44
C ILE A 39 16.43 -1.79 -4.62
N ASN A 40 17.11 -2.76 -5.25
CA ASN A 40 17.72 -3.89 -4.55
C ASN A 40 18.89 -3.44 -3.67
N ASP A 41 19.66 -2.44 -4.11
CA ASP A 41 20.72 -1.86 -3.30
C ASP A 41 20.14 -1.13 -2.07
N ALA A 42 19.05 -0.36 -2.27
CA ALA A 42 18.30 0.26 -1.17
C ALA A 42 17.83 -0.78 -0.15
N MET A 43 17.29 -1.90 -0.63
CA MET A 43 16.81 -3.02 0.19
C MET A 43 17.93 -3.65 1.04
N ILE A 44 19.13 -3.84 0.48
CA ILE A 44 20.29 -4.34 1.23
C ILE A 44 20.67 -3.36 2.36
N THR A 45 20.69 -2.06 2.07
CA THR A 45 20.95 -1.06 3.12
C THR A 45 19.82 -1.02 4.15
N GLY A 46 18.56 -1.20 3.73
CA GLY A 46 17.40 -1.24 4.60
C GLY A 46 17.45 -2.41 5.57
N GLN A 47 17.84 -3.60 5.11
CA GLN A 47 18.06 -4.76 5.97
C GLN A 47 19.15 -4.50 7.01
N ARG A 48 20.30 -3.95 6.58
CA ARG A 48 21.42 -3.62 7.48
C ARG A 48 20.99 -2.64 8.57
N ASP A 49 20.21 -1.63 8.20
CA ASP A 49 19.80 -0.55 9.09
C ASP A 49 18.48 -0.86 9.83
N ARG A 50 17.88 -2.04 9.56
CA ARG A 50 16.62 -2.52 10.14
C ARG A 50 15.44 -1.58 9.90
N ILE A 51 15.29 -1.12 8.67
CA ILE A 51 14.16 -0.31 8.22
C ILE A 51 13.37 -1.03 7.11
N GLY A 52 12.16 -0.54 6.86
CA GLY A 52 11.26 -1.03 5.82
C GLY A 52 11.76 -0.72 4.40
N LEU A 53 11.23 -1.43 3.41
CA LEU A 53 11.59 -1.18 2.01
C LEU A 53 11.13 0.21 1.56
N GLY A 54 9.92 0.63 1.97
CA GLY A 54 9.43 1.95 1.63
C GLY A 54 10.30 3.09 2.17
N GLU A 55 10.72 2.98 3.43
CA GLU A 55 11.66 3.94 4.04
C GLU A 55 13.04 3.88 3.37
N ALA A 56 13.57 2.69 3.09
CA ALA A 56 14.89 2.53 2.47
C ALA A 56 14.96 3.16 1.07
N VAL A 57 13.91 2.97 0.25
CA VAL A 57 13.82 3.58 -1.09
C VAL A 57 13.59 5.09 -0.98
N GLY A 58 12.70 5.54 -0.08
CA GLY A 58 12.48 6.97 0.15
C GLY A 58 13.75 7.71 0.58
N ARG A 59 14.55 7.07 1.46
CA ARG A 59 15.87 7.55 1.88
C ARG A 59 16.82 7.70 0.71
N MET A 60 16.94 6.68 -0.14
CA MET A 60 17.79 6.73 -1.34
C MET A 60 17.39 7.89 -2.25
N ILE A 61 16.10 8.00 -2.59
CA ILE A 61 15.59 9.06 -3.48
C ILE A 61 15.94 10.46 -2.93
N GLU A 62 15.73 10.69 -1.63
CA GLU A 62 15.97 12.00 -1.00
C GLU A 62 17.47 12.31 -0.87
N GLU A 63 18.27 11.38 -0.35
CA GLU A 63 19.69 11.57 -0.03
C GLU A 63 20.59 11.60 -1.27
N GLU A 64 20.29 10.81 -2.29
CA GLU A 64 21.03 10.83 -3.57
C GLU A 64 20.63 12.02 -4.46
N GLY A 65 19.56 12.72 -4.11
CA GLY A 65 19.16 13.95 -4.77
C GLY A 65 18.56 13.75 -6.16
N PHE A 66 17.63 12.81 -6.27
CA PHE A 66 16.95 12.53 -7.54
C PHE A 66 16.23 13.77 -8.08
N PRO A 67 16.24 13.98 -9.41
CA PRO A 67 15.81 15.24 -10.03
C PRO A 67 14.34 15.59 -9.80
N ASN A 68 13.47 14.57 -9.68
CA ASN A 68 12.03 14.75 -9.45
C ASN A 68 11.58 14.17 -8.09
N ARG A 69 12.45 14.20 -7.08
CA ARG A 69 12.12 13.68 -5.73
C ARG A 69 10.93 14.38 -5.07
N ASP A 70 10.57 15.58 -5.52
CA ASP A 70 9.46 16.38 -5.00
C ASP A 70 8.07 15.78 -5.31
N ILE A 71 7.96 14.91 -6.31
CA ILE A 71 6.73 14.18 -6.63
C ILE A 71 6.67 12.77 -6.02
N SER A 72 7.76 12.31 -5.38
CA SER A 72 7.84 10.97 -4.79
C SER A 72 7.14 10.91 -3.43
N ILE A 73 6.22 9.96 -3.28
CA ILE A 73 5.55 9.67 -2.01
C ILE A 73 6.55 9.06 -1.03
N LEU A 74 7.45 8.19 -1.50
CA LEU A 74 8.46 7.54 -0.65
C LEU A 74 9.45 8.55 -0.07
N ALA A 75 9.99 9.45 -0.91
CA ALA A 75 10.89 10.51 -0.48
C ALA A 75 10.21 11.48 0.48
N CYS A 76 8.97 11.88 0.19
CA CYS A 76 8.17 12.74 1.06
C CYS A 76 7.92 12.09 2.42
N GLY A 77 7.56 10.80 2.44
CA GLY A 77 7.37 10.02 3.66
C GLY A 77 8.64 9.98 4.53
N TYR A 78 9.78 9.64 3.92
CA TYR A 78 11.09 9.65 4.60
C TYR A 78 11.41 11.03 5.19
N LYS A 79 11.31 12.09 4.38
CA LYS A 79 11.63 13.46 4.78
C LYS A 79 10.75 13.98 5.94
N LEU A 80 9.48 13.60 5.96
CA LEU A 80 8.52 14.03 6.98
C LEU A 80 8.46 13.09 8.19
N GLY A 81 9.18 11.96 8.17
CA GLY A 81 9.07 10.93 9.20
C GLY A 81 7.69 10.27 9.24
N ILE A 82 6.98 10.23 8.11
CA ILE A 82 5.67 9.59 7.96
C ILE A 82 5.88 8.21 7.35
N PRO A 83 5.45 7.12 8.03
CA PRO A 83 5.65 5.77 7.51
C PRO A 83 5.00 5.55 6.14
N VAL A 84 5.79 5.07 5.18
CA VAL A 84 5.30 4.53 3.91
C VAL A 84 5.86 3.11 3.79
N THR A 85 4.96 2.12 3.71
CA THR A 85 5.32 0.71 3.75
C THR A 85 5.10 0.03 2.40
N VAL A 86 6.01 -0.86 2.02
CA VAL A 86 5.97 -1.60 0.75
C VAL A 86 5.92 -3.10 1.04
N HIS A 87 4.73 -3.68 0.89
CA HIS A 87 4.52 -5.12 1.07
C HIS A 87 4.71 -5.86 -0.26
N VAL A 88 5.78 -6.64 -0.35
CA VAL A 88 6.22 -7.31 -1.58
C VAL A 88 5.65 -8.72 -1.68
N GLY A 89 5.15 -9.09 -2.87
CA GLY A 89 4.88 -10.47 -3.25
C GLY A 89 6.06 -11.04 -4.03
N ILE A 90 6.70 -12.09 -3.52
CA ILE A 90 7.85 -12.71 -4.19
C ILE A 90 7.44 -13.21 -5.58
N GLY A 91 8.17 -12.78 -6.61
CA GLY A 91 7.88 -13.09 -8.01
C GLY A 91 6.82 -12.21 -8.68
N GLN A 92 6.32 -11.17 -8.00
CA GLN A 92 5.36 -10.21 -8.61
C GLN A 92 6.02 -8.99 -9.21
N ASP A 93 7.11 -8.51 -8.61
CA ASP A 93 7.76 -7.26 -8.96
C ASP A 93 8.98 -7.49 -9.86
N ILE A 94 9.19 -6.60 -10.85
CA ILE A 94 10.27 -6.73 -11.85
C ILE A 94 11.68 -6.73 -11.24
N ILE A 95 11.84 -6.11 -10.06
CA ILE A 95 13.12 -6.06 -9.34
C ILE A 95 13.65 -7.46 -8.95
N HIS A 96 12.77 -8.46 -8.92
CA HIS A 96 13.15 -9.84 -8.59
C HIS A 96 13.94 -10.55 -9.69
N GLU A 97 13.89 -10.04 -10.92
CA GLU A 97 14.56 -10.62 -12.08
C GLU A 97 16.05 -10.23 -12.14
N HIS A 98 16.46 -9.22 -11.36
CA HIS A 98 17.81 -8.69 -11.39
C HIS A 98 18.83 -9.60 -10.68
N PRO A 99 20.06 -9.69 -11.22
CA PRO A 99 21.11 -10.51 -10.64
C PRO A 99 21.60 -10.03 -9.25
N ASN A 100 21.31 -8.78 -8.87
CA ASN A 100 21.67 -8.22 -7.57
C ASN A 100 20.57 -8.37 -6.51
N LEU A 101 19.48 -9.10 -6.79
CA LEU A 101 18.45 -9.36 -5.77
C LEU A 101 19.00 -10.25 -4.64
N ASP A 102 18.87 -9.77 -3.40
CA ASP A 102 19.05 -10.58 -2.20
C ASP A 102 17.67 -10.94 -1.60
N GLY A 103 17.29 -12.21 -1.66
CA GLY A 103 16.01 -12.69 -1.14
C GLY A 103 15.87 -12.58 0.39
N GLY A 104 16.98 -12.60 1.13
CA GLY A 104 17.01 -12.36 2.56
C GLY A 104 16.74 -10.90 2.89
N ALA A 105 17.35 -9.98 2.14
CA ALA A 105 17.08 -8.55 2.27
C ALA A 105 15.62 -8.22 1.91
N LEU A 106 15.10 -8.83 0.83
CA LEU A 106 13.71 -8.68 0.39
C LEU A 106 12.71 -9.09 1.48
N GLY A 107 12.89 -10.29 2.04
CA GLY A 107 12.03 -10.79 3.10
C GLY A 107 12.13 -9.92 4.36
N ALA A 108 13.35 -9.50 4.72
CA ALA A 108 13.59 -8.72 5.93
C ALA A 108 12.94 -7.33 5.86
N THR A 109 13.13 -6.57 4.78
CA THR A 109 12.60 -5.22 4.64
C THR A 109 11.08 -5.22 4.47
N SER A 110 10.53 -6.15 3.66
CA SER A 110 9.07 -6.27 3.51
C SER A 110 8.39 -6.71 4.81
N TYR A 111 9.05 -7.54 5.62
CA TYR A 111 8.52 -7.92 6.94
C TYR A 111 8.61 -6.76 7.94
N HIS A 112 9.69 -5.97 7.90
CA HIS A 112 9.79 -4.76 8.71
C HIS A 112 8.67 -3.77 8.38
N ASP A 113 8.40 -3.55 7.08
CA ASP A 113 7.25 -2.76 6.63
C ASP A 113 5.91 -3.28 7.15
N PHE A 114 5.72 -4.60 7.21
CA PHE A 114 4.53 -5.19 7.83
C PHE A 114 4.40 -4.86 9.32
N LEU A 115 5.51 -4.89 10.08
CA LEU A 115 5.50 -4.57 11.50
C LEU A 115 5.25 -3.07 11.74
N VAL A 116 5.85 -2.19 10.93
CA VAL A 116 5.57 -0.75 10.98
C VAL A 116 4.10 -0.48 10.69
N PHE A 117 3.54 -1.11 9.67
CA PHE A 117 2.12 -0.99 9.37
C PHE A 117 1.24 -1.51 10.52
N ALA A 118 1.59 -2.65 11.12
CA ALA A 118 0.86 -3.19 12.27
C ALA A 118 0.88 -2.25 13.49
N GLU A 119 2.00 -1.57 13.73
CA GLU A 119 2.09 -0.54 14.78
C GLU A 119 1.20 0.67 14.45
N THR A 120 1.18 1.14 13.20
CA THR A 120 0.25 2.21 12.77
C THR A 120 -1.21 1.83 13.03
N ILE A 121 -1.59 0.58 12.75
CA ILE A 121 -2.96 0.07 12.95
C ILE A 121 -3.36 0.02 14.44
N ARG A 122 -2.43 0.02 15.40
CA ARG A 122 -2.79 0.15 16.83
C ARG A 122 -3.50 1.46 17.15
N ASN A 123 -3.29 2.49 16.33
CA ASN A 123 -3.90 3.81 16.48
C ASN A 123 -5.16 3.98 15.61
N LEU A 124 -5.73 2.88 15.08
CA LEU A 124 -6.88 2.97 14.17
C LEU A 124 -8.21 3.30 14.86
N GLU A 125 -8.32 3.15 16.19
CA GLU A 125 -9.55 3.55 16.91
C GLU A 125 -9.83 5.05 16.70
N GLY A 126 -11.02 5.39 16.20
CA GLY A 126 -11.40 6.74 15.78
C GLY A 126 -10.77 7.20 14.45
N GLY A 127 -10.02 6.32 13.78
CA GLY A 127 -9.28 6.61 12.56
C GLY A 127 -9.99 6.19 11.27
N VAL A 128 -9.26 6.30 10.16
CA VAL A 128 -9.74 6.00 8.81
C VAL A 128 -8.77 5.06 8.10
N LEU A 129 -9.29 4.05 7.40
CA LEU A 129 -8.53 3.20 6.50
C LEU A 129 -9.13 3.22 5.09
N LEU A 130 -8.31 3.61 4.10
CA LEU A 130 -8.71 3.66 2.69
C LEU A 130 -8.03 2.51 1.92
N ASN A 131 -8.83 1.69 1.25
CA ASN A 131 -8.37 0.66 0.34
C ASN A 131 -8.53 1.14 -1.11
N ILE A 132 -7.45 1.63 -1.71
CA ILE A 132 -7.41 2.19 -3.06
C ILE A 132 -6.58 1.27 -3.95
N GLY A 133 -7.19 0.67 -4.98
CA GLY A 133 -6.47 -0.06 -6.03
C GLY A 133 -5.80 -1.38 -5.63
N THR A 134 -6.18 -1.98 -4.50
CA THR A 134 -5.65 -3.28 -4.06
C THR A 134 -6.76 -4.27 -3.72
N ALA A 135 -6.69 -5.45 -4.32
CA ALA A 135 -7.74 -6.47 -4.26
C ALA A 135 -7.38 -7.71 -3.43
N VAL A 136 -6.09 -7.96 -3.16
CA VAL A 136 -5.65 -9.14 -2.40
C VAL A 136 -4.62 -8.74 -1.35
N MET A 137 -3.48 -8.19 -1.77
CA MET A 137 -2.37 -7.83 -0.87
C MET A 137 -2.84 -6.90 0.26
N GLY A 138 -3.46 -5.76 -0.06
CA GLY A 138 -3.88 -4.77 0.94
C GLY A 138 -4.85 -5.34 1.98
N PRO A 139 -6.00 -5.92 1.57
CA PRO A 139 -6.94 -6.52 2.51
C PRO A 139 -6.32 -7.61 3.38
N GLU A 140 -5.46 -8.46 2.81
CA GLU A 140 -4.85 -9.55 3.56
C GLU A 140 -3.81 -9.04 4.56
N VAL A 141 -2.95 -8.08 4.17
CA VAL A 141 -1.98 -7.44 5.09
C VAL A 141 -2.72 -6.72 6.24
N TYR A 142 -3.72 -5.90 5.91
CA TYR A 142 -4.54 -5.20 6.89
C TYR A 142 -5.24 -6.13 7.86
N LEU A 143 -5.84 -7.22 7.39
CA LEU A 143 -6.54 -8.15 8.27
C LEU A 143 -5.61 -8.74 9.34
N LYS A 144 -4.35 -9.02 8.99
CA LYS A 144 -3.37 -9.58 9.95
C LYS A 144 -2.86 -8.50 10.89
N ALA A 145 -2.57 -7.31 10.37
CA ALA A 145 -2.19 -6.15 11.17
C ALA A 145 -3.27 -5.79 12.21
N LEU A 146 -4.55 -5.73 11.79
CA LEU A 146 -5.67 -5.47 12.68
C LEU A 146 -5.84 -6.56 13.74
N ALA A 147 -5.70 -7.83 13.37
CA ALA A 147 -5.78 -8.93 14.33
C ALA A 147 -4.68 -8.83 15.40
N MET A 148 -3.44 -8.53 15.00
CA MET A 148 -2.33 -8.29 15.92
C MET A 148 -2.60 -7.08 16.83
N ALA A 149 -3.04 -5.96 16.26
CA ALA A 149 -3.33 -4.73 16.99
C ALA A 149 -4.46 -4.93 18.02
N ARG A 150 -5.57 -5.57 17.62
CA ARG A 150 -6.68 -5.91 18.52
C ARG A 150 -6.25 -6.84 19.65
N ASN A 151 -5.40 -7.83 19.36
CA ASN A 151 -4.90 -8.75 20.37
C ASN A 151 -4.10 -8.02 21.47
N ILE A 152 -3.28 -7.04 21.10
CA ILE A 152 -2.55 -6.20 22.07
C ILE A 152 -3.51 -5.26 22.80
N ALA A 153 -4.41 -4.57 22.08
CA ALA A 153 -5.38 -3.66 22.68
C ALA A 153 -6.22 -4.34 23.77
N HIS A 154 -6.70 -5.58 23.51
CA HIS A 154 -7.46 -6.34 24.50
C HIS A 154 -6.66 -6.64 25.77
N GLN A 155 -5.37 -6.95 25.66
CA GLN A 155 -4.51 -7.18 26.82
C GLN A 155 -4.30 -5.91 27.66
N GLU A 156 -4.35 -4.74 27.01
CA GLU A 156 -4.26 -3.43 27.67
C GLU A 156 -5.62 -2.91 28.18
N GLY A 157 -6.71 -3.67 28.05
CA GLY A 157 -8.06 -3.23 28.41
C GLY A 157 -8.65 -2.18 27.46
N LYS A 158 -8.09 -2.04 26.24
CA LYS A 158 -8.53 -1.15 25.17
C LYS A 158 -9.26 -1.93 24.06
N CYS A 159 -9.83 -1.22 23.09
CA CYS A 159 -10.44 -1.82 21.91
C CYS A 159 -10.11 -1.02 20.63
N ILE A 160 -10.22 -1.70 19.48
CA ILE A 160 -10.13 -1.10 18.15
C ILE A 160 -11.36 -1.59 17.35
N LYS A 161 -12.43 -0.82 17.41
CA LYS A 161 -13.78 -1.15 16.93
C LYS A 161 -14.43 -0.02 16.15
N HIS A 162 -14.26 1.23 16.57
CA HIS A 162 -14.98 2.37 16.00
C HIS A 162 -14.05 3.13 15.07
N PHE A 163 -14.08 2.79 13.78
CA PHE A 163 -13.29 3.44 12.75
C PHE A 163 -14.02 3.37 11.42
N THR A 164 -13.62 4.23 10.49
CA THR A 164 -14.19 4.27 9.15
C THR A 164 -13.29 3.55 8.17
N THR A 165 -13.87 2.68 7.34
CA THR A 165 -13.18 2.13 6.18
C THR A 165 -13.80 2.62 4.88
N ALA A 166 -13.01 2.65 3.82
CA ALA A 166 -13.56 2.89 2.48
C ALA A 166 -12.82 2.07 1.43
N VAL A 167 -13.55 1.58 0.43
CA VAL A 167 -12.98 0.90 -0.74
C VAL A 167 -13.28 1.74 -1.98
N PHE A 168 -12.24 1.99 -2.77
CA PHE A 168 -12.30 2.70 -4.06
C PHE A 168 -12.01 1.72 -5.18
N ASP A 169 -13.02 1.36 -5.97
CA ASP A 169 -12.91 0.35 -7.02
C ASP A 169 -13.98 0.58 -8.12
N LEU A 170 -13.94 -0.21 -9.19
CA LEU A 170 -14.88 -0.14 -10.32
C LEU A 170 -15.96 -1.23 -10.30
N ILE A 171 -15.73 -2.32 -9.56
CA ILE A 171 -16.64 -3.45 -9.47
C ILE A 171 -18.04 -2.99 -9.03
N ASP A 172 -19.08 -3.59 -9.61
CA ASP A 172 -20.44 -3.34 -9.14
C ASP A 172 -20.78 -4.29 -7.99
N LEU A 173 -20.89 -3.77 -6.76
CA LEU A 173 -21.32 -4.54 -5.59
C LEU A 173 -22.82 -4.45 -5.32
N GLY A 174 -23.56 -3.64 -6.09
CA GLY A 174 -24.96 -3.33 -5.82
C GLY A 174 -25.16 -2.42 -4.60
N PRO A 175 -26.43 -2.15 -4.23
CA PRO A 175 -26.77 -1.22 -3.16
C PRO A 175 -26.50 -1.77 -1.75
N ASP A 176 -26.55 -3.11 -1.58
CA ASP A 176 -26.52 -3.77 -0.27
C ASP A 176 -25.12 -4.33 0.06
N TYR A 177 -24.07 -3.55 -0.21
CA TYR A 177 -22.67 -3.95 0.03
C TYR A 177 -22.30 -4.05 1.53
N GLN A 178 -23.24 -3.81 2.44
CA GLN A 178 -23.02 -3.94 3.88
C GLN A 178 -23.19 -5.39 4.37
N ASP A 179 -23.94 -6.21 3.65
CA ASP A 179 -24.12 -7.63 3.98
C ASP A 179 -23.08 -8.49 3.25
N GLU A 180 -22.58 -9.56 3.86
CA GLU A 180 -21.64 -10.47 3.17
C GLU A 180 -22.36 -11.23 2.04
N ALA A 181 -21.82 -11.17 0.81
CA ALA A 181 -22.39 -11.92 -0.32
C ALA A 181 -22.38 -13.45 -0.10
N PRO A 182 -23.35 -14.21 -0.65
CA PRO A 182 -23.35 -15.67 -0.59
C PRO A 182 -22.13 -16.30 -1.30
N LYS A 183 -21.65 -17.46 -0.84
CA LYS A 183 -20.53 -18.20 -1.46
C LYS A 183 -20.75 -18.60 -2.93
N THR A 184 -22.00 -18.61 -3.38
CA THR A 184 -22.42 -18.92 -4.76
C THR A 184 -22.27 -17.73 -5.71
N LYS A 185 -21.90 -16.56 -5.19
CA LYS A 185 -21.81 -15.29 -5.92
C LYS A 185 -20.33 -14.89 -6.09
N PRO A 186 -19.88 -14.46 -7.29
CA PRO A 186 -18.48 -14.07 -7.52
C PRO A 186 -17.96 -12.98 -6.57
N GLU A 187 -18.85 -12.06 -6.18
CA GLU A 187 -18.55 -10.92 -5.31
C GLU A 187 -18.06 -11.36 -3.93
N TYR A 188 -18.45 -12.55 -3.44
CA TYR A 188 -17.94 -13.14 -2.20
C TYR A 188 -16.40 -13.32 -2.20
N TYR A 189 -15.80 -13.49 -3.37
CA TYR A 189 -14.36 -13.68 -3.54
C TYR A 189 -13.59 -12.36 -3.69
N PHE A 190 -14.29 -11.23 -3.79
CA PHE A 190 -13.68 -9.92 -3.79
C PHE A 190 -13.30 -9.51 -2.35
N ARG A 191 -12.00 -9.59 -2.03
CA ARG A 191 -11.51 -9.39 -0.65
C ARG A 191 -11.80 -8.01 -0.06
N PRO A 192 -11.75 -6.90 -0.81
CA PRO A 192 -12.08 -5.58 -0.28
C PRO A 192 -13.50 -5.52 0.27
N TYR A 193 -14.48 -6.04 -0.46
CA TYR A 193 -15.86 -6.13 0.02
C TYR A 193 -15.93 -6.94 1.32
N LYS A 194 -15.45 -8.18 1.27
CA LYS A 194 -15.56 -9.08 2.41
C LYS A 194 -14.81 -8.60 3.66
N THR A 195 -13.59 -8.12 3.48
CA THR A 195 -12.67 -7.83 4.57
C THR A 195 -12.85 -6.40 5.06
N ILE A 196 -12.76 -5.42 4.15
CA ILE A 196 -12.71 -4.00 4.48
C ILE A 196 -14.11 -3.45 4.78
N LEU A 197 -15.10 -3.78 3.94
CA LEU A 197 -16.45 -3.21 4.06
C LEU A 197 -17.31 -3.93 5.10
N VAL A 198 -17.16 -5.25 5.23
CA VAL A 198 -18.03 -6.04 6.10
C VAL A 198 -17.32 -6.44 7.39
N ARG A 199 -16.36 -7.37 7.33
CA ARG A 199 -15.88 -8.08 8.53
C ARG A 199 -15.16 -7.20 9.55
N THR A 200 -14.32 -6.27 9.13
CA THR A 200 -13.50 -5.52 10.10
C THR A 200 -14.26 -4.45 10.86
N VAL A 201 -15.40 -4.00 10.33
CA VAL A 201 -16.23 -2.93 10.92
C VAL A 201 -17.45 -3.44 11.69
N GLN A 202 -17.76 -4.76 11.63
CA GLN A 202 -18.91 -5.39 12.30
C GLN A 202 -19.03 -5.10 13.81
N ASP A 203 -17.93 -4.77 14.48
CA ASP A 203 -17.89 -4.54 15.94
C ASP A 203 -18.17 -3.09 16.36
N GLY A 204 -18.57 -2.21 15.42
CA GLY A 204 -18.95 -0.81 15.71
C GLY A 204 -18.38 0.25 14.76
N GLY A 205 -17.69 -0.16 13.71
CA GLY A 205 -17.18 0.75 12.67
C GLY A 205 -18.21 0.97 11.56
N GLU A 206 -17.84 1.83 10.61
CA GLU A 206 -18.64 2.11 9.42
C GLU A 206 -17.79 1.94 8.16
N SER A 207 -18.41 1.58 7.05
CA SER A 207 -17.71 1.41 5.78
C SER A 207 -18.43 2.06 4.62
N PHE A 208 -17.65 2.51 3.63
CA PHE A 208 -18.16 3.16 2.42
C PHE A 208 -17.58 2.52 1.17
N TYR A 209 -18.43 2.25 0.19
CA TYR A 209 -18.00 1.85 -1.14
C TYR A 209 -18.09 3.02 -2.12
N ILE A 210 -16.95 3.44 -2.66
CA ILE A 210 -16.88 4.49 -3.67
C ILE A 210 -16.57 3.82 -5.00
N ARG A 211 -17.61 3.68 -5.83
CA ARG A 211 -17.47 3.13 -7.17
C ARG A 211 -17.11 4.23 -8.16
N GLY A 212 -15.93 4.17 -8.75
CA GLY A 212 -15.49 5.14 -9.76
C GLY A 212 -14.01 5.05 -10.11
N ASP A 213 -13.62 5.76 -11.16
CA ASP A 213 -12.22 5.85 -11.59
C ASP A 213 -11.40 6.60 -10.53
N HIS A 214 -10.19 6.12 -10.22
CA HIS A 214 -9.30 6.77 -9.25
C HIS A 214 -8.87 8.18 -9.66
N ARG A 215 -8.81 8.46 -10.97
CA ARG A 215 -8.53 9.79 -11.51
C ARG A 215 -9.61 10.81 -11.16
N GLU A 216 -10.83 10.35 -10.89
CA GLU A 216 -11.92 11.19 -10.43
C GLU A 216 -12.06 11.15 -8.91
N THR A 217 -12.04 9.96 -8.32
CA THR A 217 -12.41 9.76 -6.92
C THR A 217 -11.34 10.24 -5.93
N VAL A 218 -10.05 10.00 -6.19
CA VAL A 218 -8.96 10.36 -5.27
C VAL A 218 -8.73 11.88 -5.23
N PRO A 219 -8.61 12.61 -6.36
CA PRO A 219 -8.47 14.06 -6.33
C PRO A 219 -9.69 14.77 -5.73
N ASN A 220 -10.91 14.27 -6.00
CA ASN A 220 -12.12 14.85 -5.41
C ASN A 220 -12.16 14.66 -3.89
N LEU A 221 -11.77 13.49 -3.38
CA LEU A 221 -11.65 13.28 -1.93
C LEU A 221 -10.67 14.29 -1.31
N TYR A 222 -9.49 14.45 -1.91
CA TYR A 222 -8.51 15.44 -1.47
C TYR A 222 -9.10 16.85 -1.43
N HIS A 223 -9.74 17.32 -2.51
CA HIS A 223 -10.33 18.65 -2.56
C HIS A 223 -11.42 18.85 -1.51
N LEU A 224 -12.24 17.84 -1.24
CA LEU A 224 -13.28 17.90 -0.21
C LEU A 224 -12.68 17.97 1.21
N ILE A 225 -11.61 17.22 1.48
CA ILE A 225 -10.87 17.29 2.75
C ILE A 225 -10.27 18.69 2.93
N MET A 226 -9.55 19.17 1.92
CA MET A 226 -8.91 20.50 1.98
C MET A 226 -9.92 21.62 2.16
N LYS A 227 -11.08 21.54 1.50
CA LYS A 227 -12.16 22.51 1.69
C LYS A 227 -12.65 22.54 3.14
N ARG A 228 -12.88 21.38 3.76
CA ARG A 228 -13.33 21.31 5.16
C ARG A 228 -12.28 21.84 6.14
N LEU A 229 -11.00 21.54 5.91
CA LEU A 229 -9.91 22.03 6.77
C LEU A 229 -9.72 23.56 6.73
N VAL A 230 -10.20 24.23 5.67
CA VAL A 230 -10.17 25.71 5.55
C VAL A 230 -11.42 26.37 6.14
N GLU A 231 -12.52 25.63 6.24
CA GLU A 231 -13.80 26.11 6.80
C GLU A 231 -13.87 26.02 8.34
N GLU A 232 -12.98 25.23 8.96
CA GLU A 232 -12.77 25.13 10.43
C GLU A 232 -11.73 26.13 10.95
#